data_AF-A0A1G6VV77-F1
#
_entry.id   AF-A0A1G6VV77-F1
#
_cell.length_a   1.000
_cell.length_b   1.000
_cell.length_c   1.000
_cell.angle_alpha   90.00
_cell.angle_beta   90.00
_cell.angle_gamma   90.00
#
_symmetry.space_group_name_H-M   'P 1'
#
loop_
_entity.id
_entity.type
_entity.pdbx_description
1 polymer ?
#
loop_
_entity_poly.entity_id
_entity_poly.type
_entity_poly.pdbx_seq_one_letter_code
_entity_poly.pdbx_strand_id
1 'polypeptide(L)'
;MPVVRQAGRVGEAELRGLVGWTVQDAPPEARAGRVLGAVLHAVSAVVTLGADAAAGARRPTWTVPADPAAYLDLGAVRLRWPASAPGEPVAASREGVWAVPPGRPPRALPVTSWRVLRAVPATGSRRPRQAEASWQLEVGDGEGTGSLTGAWLALAWIGTLAGWPEPDGADAQQPE
;
A
#
# COMPACT_ATOMS: atom_id res chain seq x y z
N MET A 1 20.10 -15.39 16.58
CA MET A 1 18.77 -14.78 16.79
C MET A 1 18.73 -13.47 15.99
N PRO A 2 18.22 -13.45 14.75
CA PRO A 2 18.55 -12.38 13.82
C PRO A 2 17.63 -11.15 13.93
N VAL A 3 18.25 -10.04 13.60
CA VAL A 3 17.85 -8.64 13.76
C VAL A 3 16.86 -8.24 12.65
N VAL A 4 15.65 -8.80 12.63
CA VAL A 4 14.66 -8.47 11.57
C VAL A 4 13.84 -7.21 11.91
N ARG A 5 13.88 -6.74 13.17
CA ARG A 5 13.04 -5.63 13.65
C ARG A 5 13.56 -4.22 13.34
N GLN A 6 14.80 -4.10 12.83
CA GLN A 6 15.47 -2.83 12.57
C GLN A 6 15.51 -2.47 11.07
N ALA A 7 15.74 -3.46 10.19
CA ALA A 7 15.77 -3.25 8.74
C ALA A 7 14.46 -2.69 8.18
N GLY A 8 13.30 -3.21 8.61
CA GLY A 8 12.00 -2.71 8.14
C GLY A 8 11.68 -1.28 8.57
N ARG A 9 12.23 -0.79 9.69
CA ARG A 9 12.03 0.61 10.13
C ARG A 9 12.91 1.59 9.37
N VAL A 10 14.14 1.17 9.06
CA VAL A 10 15.07 1.99 8.26
C VAL A 10 14.53 2.09 6.83
N GLY A 11 14.07 0.99 6.25
CA GLY A 11 13.45 0.97 4.93
C GLY A 11 12.17 1.82 4.86
N GLU A 12 11.28 1.72 5.86
CA GLU A 12 10.07 2.55 5.90
C GLU A 12 10.38 4.05 6.00
N ALA A 13 11.32 4.44 6.87
CA ALA A 13 11.71 5.84 7.02
C ALA A 13 12.38 6.40 5.76
N GLU A 14 13.23 5.59 5.10
CA GLU A 14 13.82 5.93 3.81
C GLU A 14 12.75 6.11 2.74
N LEU A 15 11.83 5.15 2.61
CA LEU A 15 10.74 5.21 1.63
C LEU A 15 9.82 6.42 1.86
N ARG A 16 9.53 6.75 3.13
CA ARG A 16 8.78 7.96 3.49
C ARG A 16 9.49 9.24 3.07
N GLY A 17 10.82 9.29 3.13
CA GLY A 17 11.61 10.44 2.68
C GLY A 17 11.67 10.59 1.16
N LEU A 18 11.28 9.54 0.42
CA LEU A 18 11.29 9.53 -1.04
C LEU A 18 9.91 9.82 -1.67
N VAL A 19 8.83 9.73 -0.89
CA VAL A 19 7.48 10.03 -1.38
C VAL A 19 7.11 11.50 -1.18
N GLY A 20 6.36 12.06 -2.11
CA GLY A 20 5.89 13.44 -2.05
C GLY A 20 4.64 13.66 -1.20
N TRP A 21 3.99 12.60 -0.70
CA TRP A 21 2.77 12.69 0.11
C TRP A 21 3.08 12.59 1.59
N THR A 22 2.26 13.24 2.41
CA THR A 22 2.38 13.22 3.87
C THR A 22 2.09 11.84 4.45
N VAL A 23 3.03 11.27 5.21
CA VAL A 23 2.85 9.99 5.92
C VAL A 23 2.99 10.19 7.43
N GLN A 24 1.93 9.88 8.17
CA GLN A 24 1.88 10.03 9.63
C GLN A 24 2.59 8.88 10.35
N ASP A 25 3.17 9.20 11.51
CA ASP A 25 3.77 8.20 12.39
C ASP A 25 2.75 7.29 13.08
N ALA A 26 3.17 6.04 13.31
CA ALA A 26 2.45 5.09 14.14
C ALA A 26 2.63 5.44 15.64
N PRO A 27 1.57 5.40 16.45
CA PRO A 27 1.65 5.71 17.88
C PRO A 27 2.50 4.68 18.65
N PRO A 28 3.11 5.08 19.79
CA PRO A 28 3.86 4.18 20.66
C PRO A 28 3.00 3.05 21.24
N GLU A 29 1.68 3.18 21.33
CA GLU A 29 0.78 2.11 21.79
C GLU A 29 0.67 0.95 20.78
N ALA A 30 0.77 1.23 19.46
CA ALA A 30 0.87 0.18 18.43
C ALA A 30 2.22 -0.55 18.44
N ARG A 31 3.22 0.01 19.15
CA ARG A 31 4.50 -0.64 19.48
C ARG A 31 4.35 -1.65 20.63
N ALA A 32 3.43 -1.41 21.57
CA ALA A 32 3.19 -2.26 22.75
C ALA A 32 2.22 -3.44 22.47
N GLY A 33 1.15 -3.22 21.70
CA GLY A 33 0.24 -4.31 21.28
C GLY A 33 0.93 -5.42 20.47
N ARG A 34 2.07 -5.08 19.83
CA ARG A 34 2.92 -5.99 19.05
C ARG A 34 3.74 -6.97 19.92
N VAL A 35 3.84 -6.74 21.23
CA VAL A 35 4.51 -7.65 22.18
C VAL A 35 3.50 -8.57 22.85
N LEU A 36 2.30 -8.07 23.18
CA LEU A 36 1.25 -8.89 23.81
C LEU A 36 0.57 -9.87 22.83
N GLY A 37 0.34 -9.47 21.57
CA GLY A 37 -0.28 -10.34 20.55
C GLY A 37 0.59 -11.52 20.11
N ALA A 38 1.92 -11.40 20.20
CA ALA A 38 2.86 -12.47 19.86
C ALA A 38 2.85 -13.62 20.89
N VAL A 39 2.47 -13.33 22.14
CA VAL A 39 2.38 -14.34 23.21
C VAL A 39 1.06 -15.12 23.12
N LEU A 40 -0.02 -14.50 22.67
CA LEU A 40 -1.35 -15.15 22.56
C LEU A 40 -1.54 -15.97 21.27
N HIS A 41 -0.86 -15.64 20.18
CA HIS A 41 -0.98 -16.41 18.92
C HIS A 41 -0.23 -17.75 18.89
N ALA A 42 0.63 -18.03 19.86
CA ALA A 42 1.31 -19.31 19.95
C ALA A 42 0.35 -20.49 20.26
N VAL A 43 -0.89 -20.24 20.69
CA VAL A 43 -1.84 -21.29 21.11
C VAL A 43 -3.01 -21.51 20.13
N SER A 44 -3.15 -20.72 19.07
CA SER A 44 -4.33 -20.79 18.18
C SER A 44 -4.01 -20.96 16.70
N ALA A 45 -2.91 -21.67 16.39
CA ALA A 45 -2.47 -21.95 15.02
C ALA A 45 -2.91 -23.35 14.50
N VAL A 46 -4.00 -23.91 15.03
CA VAL A 46 -4.57 -25.15 14.52
C VAL A 46 -6.02 -24.87 14.15
N VAL A 47 -6.32 -25.09 12.87
CA VAL A 47 -7.62 -25.02 12.18
C VAL A 47 -8.26 -23.63 12.09
N THR A 48 -8.10 -22.93 10.95
CA THR A 48 -9.16 -22.81 9.93
C THR A 48 -8.80 -21.82 8.81
N LEU A 49 -9.21 -22.21 7.59
CA LEU A 49 -9.43 -21.40 6.38
C LEU A 49 -8.23 -20.83 5.61
N GLY A 50 -7.95 -21.51 4.49
CA GLY A 50 -8.20 -20.91 3.16
C GLY A 50 -7.09 -20.02 2.61
N ALA A 51 -6.44 -20.48 1.55
CA ALA A 51 -5.39 -19.82 0.78
C ALA A 51 -5.72 -18.41 0.23
N ASP A 52 -6.93 -17.89 0.43
CA ASP A 52 -7.31 -16.50 0.10
C ASP A 52 -6.93 -15.46 1.18
N ALA A 53 -6.65 -15.88 2.42
CA ALA A 53 -6.20 -14.97 3.48
C ALA A 53 -4.70 -14.59 3.33
N ALA A 54 -3.91 -15.41 2.63
CA ALA A 54 -2.47 -15.21 2.49
C ALA A 54 -2.11 -13.99 1.63
N ALA A 55 -2.96 -13.61 0.66
CA ALA A 55 -2.73 -12.46 -0.18
C ALA A 55 -3.07 -11.13 0.51
N GLY A 56 -3.99 -11.14 1.48
CA GLY A 56 -4.33 -9.96 2.31
C GLY A 56 -3.36 -9.73 3.47
N ALA A 57 -2.60 -10.76 3.87
CA ALA A 57 -1.71 -10.72 5.03
C ALA A 57 -0.23 -10.50 4.70
N ARG A 58 0.14 -10.29 3.42
CA ARG A 58 1.54 -9.99 3.08
C ARG A 58 1.90 -8.59 3.57
N ARG A 59 2.49 -8.55 4.77
CA ARG A 59 2.97 -7.32 5.36
C ARG A 59 4.10 -6.74 4.49
N PRO A 60 4.01 -5.46 4.10
CA PRO A 60 5.10 -4.80 3.39
C PRO A 60 6.36 -4.78 4.24
N THR A 61 7.51 -5.08 3.64
CA THR A 61 8.81 -4.94 4.31
C THR A 61 9.39 -3.53 4.16
N TRP A 62 8.84 -2.71 3.25
CA TRP A 62 9.29 -1.34 2.95
C TRP A 62 10.77 -1.25 2.56
N THR A 63 11.34 -2.35 2.10
CA THR A 63 12.74 -2.39 1.70
C THR A 63 12.88 -1.67 0.36
N VAL A 64 13.76 -0.67 0.31
CA VAL A 64 14.11 0.00 -0.94
C VAL A 64 15.32 -0.73 -1.55
N PRO A 65 15.19 -1.41 -2.70
CA PRO A 65 16.31 -2.12 -3.31
C PRO A 65 17.43 -1.16 -3.73
N ALA A 66 18.68 -1.64 -3.80
CA ALA A 66 19.78 -0.85 -4.36
C ALA A 66 19.64 -0.66 -5.88
N ASP A 67 19.17 -1.70 -6.57
CA ASP A 67 18.87 -1.67 -8.00
C ASP A 67 17.57 -0.86 -8.24
N PRO A 68 17.59 0.23 -9.04
CA PRO A 68 16.40 1.03 -9.34
C PRO A 68 15.33 0.26 -10.12
N ALA A 69 15.71 -0.77 -10.88
CA ALA A 69 14.78 -1.59 -11.66
C ALA A 69 14.09 -2.67 -10.81
N ALA A 70 14.62 -2.99 -9.62
CA ALA A 70 14.06 -4.02 -8.75
C ALA A 70 12.75 -3.57 -8.09
N TYR A 71 11.81 -4.51 -7.95
CA TYR A 71 10.52 -4.23 -7.32
C TYR A 71 10.66 -3.97 -5.83
N LEU A 72 10.01 -2.90 -5.38
CA LEU A 72 9.81 -2.60 -3.97
C LEU A 72 8.74 -3.54 -3.40
N ASP A 73 8.96 -3.99 -2.18
CA ASP A 73 7.97 -4.77 -1.44
C ASP A 73 6.97 -3.82 -0.75
N LEU A 74 6.04 -3.32 -1.56
CA LEU A 74 4.96 -2.42 -1.18
C LEU A 74 3.80 -3.12 -0.43
N GLY A 75 3.90 -4.44 -0.22
CA GLY A 75 2.81 -5.24 0.31
C GLY A 75 1.70 -5.45 -0.73
N ALA A 76 0.48 -5.68 -0.27
CA ALA A 76 -0.66 -5.95 -1.14
C ALA A 76 -1.22 -4.65 -1.76
N VAL A 77 -0.84 -4.35 -3.00
CA VAL A 77 -1.49 -3.33 -3.84
C VAL A 77 -2.29 -4.01 -4.94
N ARG A 78 -3.52 -3.55 -5.18
CA ARG A 78 -4.46 -4.11 -6.16
C ARG A 78 -5.01 -3.03 -7.08
N LEU A 79 -5.01 -3.30 -8.38
CA LEU A 79 -5.65 -2.51 -9.42
C LEU A 79 -6.93 -3.20 -9.89
N ARG A 80 -8.03 -2.47 -10.00
CA ARG A 80 -9.22 -2.87 -10.75
C ARG A 80 -9.40 -1.92 -11.91
N TRP A 81 -9.25 -2.41 -13.14
CA TRP A 81 -9.42 -1.61 -14.34
C TRP A 81 -10.15 -2.41 -15.44
N PRO A 82 -11.38 -2.03 -15.84
CA PRO A 82 -12.23 -0.98 -15.24
C PRO A 82 -12.59 -1.29 -13.77
N ALA A 83 -13.17 -0.37 -13.02
CA ALA A 83 -13.45 -0.55 -11.58
C ALA A 83 -14.25 -1.82 -11.21
N SER A 84 -15.08 -2.34 -12.12
CA SER A 84 -15.84 -3.58 -11.95
C SER A 84 -15.02 -4.87 -12.17
N ALA A 85 -13.80 -4.76 -12.70
CA ALA A 85 -12.93 -5.88 -13.00
C ALA A 85 -12.37 -6.55 -11.72
N PRO A 86 -11.93 -7.82 -11.82
CA PRO A 86 -11.16 -8.46 -10.76
C PRO A 86 -9.87 -7.69 -10.46
N GLY A 87 -9.43 -7.72 -9.19
CA GLY A 87 -8.25 -7.00 -8.73
C GLY A 87 -6.94 -7.68 -9.15
N GLU A 88 -6.16 -7.03 -10.00
CA GLU A 88 -4.82 -7.45 -10.39
C GLU A 88 -3.79 -6.94 -9.38
N PRO A 89 -2.82 -7.77 -8.93
CA PRO A 89 -1.74 -7.30 -8.07
C PRO A 89 -0.85 -6.31 -8.81
N VAL A 90 -0.35 -5.31 -8.08
CA VAL A 90 0.52 -4.26 -8.60
C VAL A 90 1.89 -4.34 -7.94
N ALA A 91 2.93 -4.24 -8.75
CA ALA A 91 4.30 -4.06 -8.32
C ALA A 91 4.82 -2.70 -8.81
N ALA A 92 5.77 -2.12 -8.09
CA ALA A 92 6.46 -0.90 -8.51
C ALA A 92 7.95 -1.00 -8.23
N SER A 93 8.75 -0.34 -9.06
CA SER A 93 10.18 -0.10 -8.85
C SER A 93 10.40 1.41 -8.67
N ARG A 94 11.65 1.90 -8.75
CA ARG A 94 11.90 3.35 -8.86
C ARG A 94 11.62 3.92 -10.24
N GLU A 95 11.47 3.05 -11.24
CA GLU A 95 11.37 3.44 -12.65
C GLU A 95 9.97 3.27 -13.23
N GLY A 96 9.10 2.49 -12.57
CA GLY A 96 7.77 2.23 -13.11
C GLY A 96 6.85 1.43 -12.21
N VAL A 97 5.66 1.15 -12.74
CA VAL A 97 4.58 0.42 -12.08
C VAL A 97 3.99 -0.60 -13.06
N TRP A 98 3.74 -1.82 -12.58
CA TRP A 98 3.25 -2.93 -13.38
C TRP A 98 2.09 -3.66 -12.70
N ALA A 99 1.11 -4.11 -13.50
CA ALA A 99 0.20 -5.17 -13.09
C ALA A 99 0.90 -6.51 -13.28
N VAL A 100 0.87 -7.37 -12.26
CA VAL A 100 1.56 -8.67 -12.21
C VAL A 100 0.60 -9.84 -12.01
N PRO A 101 -0.43 -10.01 -12.86
CA PRO A 101 -1.41 -11.07 -12.70
C PRO A 101 -0.77 -12.47 -12.73
N PRO A 102 -1.27 -13.42 -11.94
CA PRO A 102 -0.72 -14.78 -11.91
C PRO A 102 -0.87 -15.44 -13.28
N GLY A 103 0.19 -16.12 -13.73
CA GLY A 103 0.20 -16.87 -15.00
C GLY A 103 0.25 -16.00 -16.27
N ARG A 104 0.47 -14.69 -16.15
CA ARG A 104 0.61 -13.76 -17.28
C ARG A 104 1.86 -12.88 -17.11
N PRO A 105 2.48 -12.41 -18.20
CA PRO A 105 3.63 -11.51 -18.10
C PRO A 105 3.24 -10.18 -17.44
N PRO A 106 4.16 -9.52 -16.70
CA PRO A 106 3.94 -8.19 -16.17
C PRO A 106 3.56 -7.19 -17.26
N ARG A 107 2.53 -6.38 -17.00
CA ARG A 107 2.06 -5.33 -17.91
C ARG A 107 2.35 -3.97 -17.30
N ALA A 108 3.13 -3.14 -17.99
CA ALA A 108 3.39 -1.76 -17.56
C ALA A 108 2.08 -0.96 -17.47
N LEU A 109 1.93 -0.19 -16.41
CA LEU A 109 0.77 0.67 -16.18
C LEU A 109 1.13 2.12 -16.55
N PRO A 110 0.33 2.81 -17.37
CA PRO A 110 0.59 4.19 -17.76
C PRO A 110 0.13 5.17 -16.67
N VAL A 111 0.62 4.99 -15.44
CA VAL A 111 0.16 5.75 -14.25
C VAL A 111 0.34 7.26 -14.38
N THR A 112 1.33 7.72 -15.15
CA THR A 112 1.57 9.15 -15.45
C THR A 112 0.49 9.77 -16.33
N SER A 113 -0.25 8.97 -17.09
CA SER A 113 -1.40 9.43 -17.89
C SER A 113 -2.71 9.45 -17.08
N TRP A 114 -2.72 8.80 -15.91
CA TRP A 114 -3.89 8.72 -15.05
C TRP A 114 -3.96 9.92 -14.12
N ARG A 115 -5.16 10.16 -13.59
CA ARG A 115 -5.45 11.17 -12.57
C ARG A 115 -6.19 10.53 -11.42
N VAL A 116 -5.88 10.95 -10.19
CA VAL A 116 -6.67 10.60 -9.02
C VAL A 116 -7.97 11.40 -9.06
N LEU A 117 -9.10 10.70 -9.13
CA LEU A 117 -10.44 11.29 -9.15
C LEU A 117 -11.01 11.40 -7.73
N ARG A 118 -10.71 10.40 -6.90
CA ARG A 118 -11.17 10.33 -5.51
C ARG A 118 -10.19 9.51 -4.68
N ALA A 119 -10.02 9.88 -3.42
CA ALA A 119 -9.25 9.09 -2.46
C ALA A 119 -10.08 8.87 -1.20
N VAL A 120 -10.27 7.61 -0.82
CA VAL A 120 -11.10 7.24 0.32
C VAL A 120 -10.28 6.33 1.25
N PRO A 121 -10.08 6.69 2.52
CA PRO A 121 -9.49 5.78 3.48
C PRO A 121 -10.46 4.62 3.74
N ALA A 122 -9.93 3.41 3.89
CA ALA A 122 -10.75 2.29 4.34
C ALA A 122 -11.36 2.59 5.73
N THR A 123 -12.58 2.13 5.95
CA THR A 123 -13.33 2.41 7.18
C THR A 123 -12.59 1.89 8.42
N GLY A 124 -12.65 2.65 9.52
CA GLY A 124 -12.12 2.24 10.82
C GLY A 124 -10.72 2.75 11.19
N SER A 125 -10.03 3.47 10.31
CA SER A 125 -8.75 4.11 10.68
C SER A 125 -8.97 5.46 11.36
N ARG A 126 -8.54 5.58 12.61
CA ARG A 126 -8.48 6.88 13.32
C ARG A 126 -7.39 7.81 12.79
N ARG A 127 -6.45 7.29 11.98
CA ARG A 127 -5.35 8.04 11.38
C ARG A 127 -5.15 7.53 9.95
N PRO A 128 -5.89 8.08 8.99
CA PRO A 128 -5.93 7.51 7.66
C PRO A 128 -4.57 7.61 6.95
N ARG A 129 -3.73 8.62 7.21
CA ARG A 129 -2.43 8.78 6.52
C ARG A 129 -1.24 8.02 7.13
N GLN A 130 -1.45 6.99 7.94
CA GLN A 130 -0.33 6.15 8.42
C GLN A 130 0.18 5.20 7.32
N ALA A 131 1.46 4.83 7.36
CA ALA A 131 2.08 4.03 6.29
C ALA A 131 1.31 2.75 5.90
N GLU A 132 0.86 1.97 6.88
CA GLU A 132 0.11 0.72 6.68
C GLU A 132 -1.42 0.92 6.55
N ALA A 133 -1.93 2.15 6.69
CA ALA A 133 -3.36 2.40 6.63
C ALA A 133 -3.90 2.17 5.21
N SER A 134 -4.96 1.39 5.10
CA SER A 134 -5.54 1.05 3.81
C SER A 134 -6.31 2.22 3.19
N TRP A 135 -6.10 2.45 1.90
CA TRP A 135 -6.84 3.43 1.10
C TRP A 135 -7.29 2.81 -0.22
N GLN A 136 -8.31 3.43 -0.79
CA GLN A 136 -8.74 3.24 -2.16
C GLN A 136 -8.63 4.58 -2.90
N LEU A 137 -7.89 4.59 -4.00
CA LEU A 137 -7.86 5.68 -4.97
C LEU A 137 -8.71 5.29 -6.17
N GLU A 138 -9.68 6.11 -6.53
CA GLU A 138 -10.30 6.05 -7.85
C GLU A 138 -9.40 6.84 -8.81
N VAL A 139 -9.05 6.21 -9.92
CA VAL A 139 -8.15 6.78 -10.94
C VAL A 139 -8.82 6.71 -12.31
N GLY A 140 -8.49 7.66 -13.18
CA GLY A 140 -9.03 7.73 -14.55
C GLY A 140 -8.02 8.28 -15.55
N ASP A 141 -8.12 7.88 -16.81
CA ASP A 141 -7.32 8.39 -17.94
C ASP A 141 -8.11 9.36 -18.84
N GLY A 142 -9.37 9.63 -18.50
CA GLY A 142 -10.29 10.46 -19.28
C GLY A 142 -11.26 9.65 -20.15
N GLU A 143 -10.96 8.37 -20.41
CA GLU A 143 -11.83 7.46 -21.17
C GLU A 143 -12.44 6.37 -20.27
N GLY A 144 -11.65 5.89 -19.30
CA GLY A 144 -12.03 4.86 -18.36
C GLY A 144 -11.72 5.25 -16.92
N THR A 145 -12.31 4.50 -15.99
CA THR A 145 -12.06 4.62 -14.57
C THR A 145 -11.74 3.26 -13.96
N GLY A 146 -10.91 3.28 -12.93
CA GLY A 146 -10.54 2.12 -12.15
C GLY A 146 -10.21 2.51 -10.71
N SER A 147 -9.77 1.52 -9.94
CA SER A 147 -9.39 1.75 -8.55
C SER A 147 -8.08 1.07 -8.19
N LEU A 148 -7.28 1.77 -7.37
CA LEU A 148 -6.08 1.27 -6.73
C LEU A 148 -6.34 1.15 -5.23
N THR A 149 -6.16 -0.03 -4.67
CA THR A 149 -6.30 -0.28 -3.24
C THR A 149 -4.97 -0.76 -2.67
N GLY A 150 -4.56 -0.20 -1.54
CA GLY A 150 -3.31 -0.58 -0.89
C GLY A 150 -3.04 0.24 0.37
N ALA A 151 -1.90 -0.03 0.99
CA ALA A 151 -1.40 0.78 2.08
C ALA A 151 -1.06 2.21 1.61
N TRP A 152 -1.28 3.21 2.47
CA TRP A 152 -1.08 4.63 2.13
C TRP A 152 0.33 4.91 1.62
N LEU A 153 1.38 4.37 2.26
CA LEU A 153 2.76 4.57 1.80
C LEU A 153 3.02 3.95 0.42
N ALA A 154 2.40 2.80 0.14
CA ALA A 154 2.51 2.18 -1.17
C ALA A 154 1.83 3.00 -2.27
N LEU A 155 0.67 3.56 -1.97
CA LEU A 155 -0.07 4.44 -2.88
C LEU A 155 0.63 5.78 -3.06
N ALA A 156 1.24 6.33 -2.01
CA ALA A 156 2.08 7.53 -2.06
C ALA A 156 3.31 7.34 -2.95
N TRP A 157 3.92 6.16 -2.91
CA TRP A 157 5.01 5.80 -3.82
C TRP A 157 4.57 5.85 -5.28
N ILE A 158 3.47 5.14 -5.60
CA ILE A 158 2.90 5.14 -6.95
C ILE A 158 2.52 6.55 -7.39
N GLY A 159 1.89 7.34 -6.50
CA GLY A 159 1.52 8.72 -6.77
C GLY A 159 2.73 9.62 -7.05
N THR A 160 3.83 9.41 -6.33
CA THR A 160 5.09 10.14 -6.57
C THR A 160 5.66 9.82 -7.95
N LEU A 161 5.72 8.54 -8.33
CA LEU A 161 6.17 8.13 -9.67
C LEU A 161 5.26 8.65 -10.79
N ALA A 162 3.96 8.72 -10.51
CA ALA A 162 2.97 9.19 -11.46
C ALA A 162 2.89 10.73 -11.54
N GLY A 163 3.54 11.45 -10.62
CA GLY A 163 3.43 12.91 -10.51
C GLY A 163 2.06 13.38 -10.04
N TRP A 164 1.31 12.54 -9.33
CA TRP A 164 -0.01 12.89 -8.80
C TRP A 164 0.12 13.84 -7.61
N PRO A 165 -0.76 14.87 -7.52
CA PRO A 165 -0.86 15.65 -6.30
C PRO A 165 -1.28 14.76 -5.13
N GLU A 166 -0.86 15.14 -3.92
CA GLU A 166 -1.36 14.47 -2.71
C GLU A 166 -2.88 14.63 -2.66
N PRO A 167 -3.65 13.53 -2.56
CA PRO A 167 -5.09 13.64 -2.56
C PRO A 167 -5.57 14.26 -1.24
N ASP A 168 -6.55 15.14 -1.38
CA ASP A 168 -7.29 15.67 -0.24
C ASP A 168 -7.94 14.50 0.49
N GLY A 169 -7.62 14.39 1.77
CA GLY A 169 -8.22 13.37 2.63
C GLY A 169 -9.63 13.82 2.96
N ALA A 170 -10.49 12.87 3.29
CA ALA A 170 -11.75 13.14 3.98
C ALA A 170 -11.56 13.76 5.40
N ASP A 171 -10.48 14.51 5.62
CA ASP A 171 -10.30 15.43 6.74
C ASP A 171 -11.00 16.79 6.44
N ALA A 172 -11.39 17.06 5.18
CA ALA A 172 -12.00 18.31 4.74
C ALA A 172 -13.55 18.36 4.83
N GLN A 173 -14.20 17.41 5.52
CA GLN A 173 -15.64 17.42 5.74
C GLN A 173 -15.98 17.45 7.23
N GLN A 174 -15.68 18.57 7.89
CA GLN A 174 -16.57 19.11 8.91
C GLN A 174 -17.25 20.36 8.34
N PRO A 175 -18.48 20.26 7.83
CA PRO A 175 -19.43 21.35 7.97
C PRO A 175 -20.16 21.15 9.31
N GLU A 176 -19.96 22.15 10.16
CA GLU A 176 -20.80 22.63 11.28
C GLU A 176 -21.91 21.73 11.85
#